data_AF-A0A0R3WJP9-F1
#
_entry.id   AF-A0A0R3WJP9-F1
#
_cell.length_a   1.000
_cell.length_b   1.000
_cell.length_c   1.000
_cell.angle_alpha   90.00
_cell.angle_beta   90.00
_cell.angle_gamma   90.00
#
_symmetry.space_group_name_H-M   'P 1'
#
loop_
_entity.id
_entity.type
_entity.pdbx_description
1 polymer ?
#
loop_
_entity_poly.entity_id
_entity_poly.type
_entity_poly.pdbx_seq_one_letter_code
_entity_poly.pdbx_strand_id
1 'polypeptide(L)'
;MSNYQNCPKFIEAERYLSEKRIPELLHNLTSLVIFNKPENPLSYMVSILERLKAAQHGRGDNPFIFTLANAESIFYMLDPNMRGYITYEQYKHGLETLGISEFDIMPRGVGQNAITKEVFLDEA
;
A
#
# COMPACT_ATOMS: atom_id res chain seq x y z
N MET A 1 -35.63 7.67 7.58
CA MET A 1 -34.56 6.75 7.10
C MET A 1 -33.99 6.04 8.31
N SER A 2 -34.07 4.71 8.36
CA SER A 2 -33.54 3.93 9.48
C SER A 2 -32.02 4.07 9.53
N ASN A 3 -31.46 4.37 10.71
CA ASN A 3 -30.04 4.64 10.91
C ASN A 3 -29.22 3.34 10.92
N TYR A 4 -29.13 2.69 9.76
CA TYR A 4 -28.46 1.40 9.56
C TYR A 4 -26.98 1.43 9.97
N GLN A 5 -26.35 2.62 9.97
CA GLN A 5 -24.97 2.82 10.42
C GLN A 5 -24.75 2.48 11.90
N ASN A 6 -25.79 2.53 12.73
CA ASN A 6 -25.72 2.14 14.15
C ASN A 6 -26.05 0.66 14.39
N CYS A 7 -26.32 -0.12 13.33
CA CYS A 7 -26.57 -1.55 13.45
C CYS A 7 -25.27 -2.27 13.86
N PRO A 8 -25.27 -3.12 14.91
CA PRO A 8 -24.07 -3.86 15.32
C PRO A 8 -23.41 -4.65 14.19
N LYS A 9 -24.23 -5.27 13.31
CA LYS A 9 -23.72 -6.03 12.15
C LYS A 9 -23.02 -5.15 11.13
N PHE A 10 -23.48 -3.90 10.94
CA PHE A 10 -22.83 -2.97 10.03
C PHE A 10 -21.47 -2.54 10.58
N ILE A 11 -21.41 -2.17 11.86
CA ILE A 11 -20.16 -1.79 12.52
C ILE A 11 -19.14 -2.94 12.49
N GLU A 12 -19.58 -4.18 12.71
CA GLU A 12 -18.73 -5.36 12.62
C GLU A 12 -18.19 -5.58 11.19
N ALA A 13 -19.03 -5.44 10.18
CA ALA A 13 -18.62 -5.57 8.78
C ALA A 13 -17.62 -4.49 8.38
N GLU A 14 -17.89 -3.21 8.69
CA GLU A 14 -16.98 -2.09 8.41
C GLU A 14 -15.62 -2.28 9.09
N ARG A 15 -15.63 -2.76 10.34
CA ARG A 15 -14.38 -3.06 11.07
C ARG A 15 -13.60 -4.17 10.37
N TYR A 16 -14.25 -5.27 10.00
CA TYR A 16 -13.59 -6.37 9.28
C TYR A 16 -13.01 -5.90 7.94
N LEU A 17 -13.77 -5.12 7.16
CA LEU A 17 -13.32 -4.59 5.87
C LEU A 17 -12.08 -3.69 6.04
N SER A 18 -12.08 -2.82 7.05
CA SER A 18 -10.98 -1.92 7.38
C SER A 18 -9.75 -2.68 7.89
N GLU A 19 -9.91 -3.54 8.90
CA GLU A 19 -8.81 -4.34 9.49
C GLU A 19 -8.15 -5.27 8.46
N LYS A 20 -8.93 -5.79 7.51
CA LYS A 20 -8.42 -6.65 6.43
C LYS A 20 -8.05 -5.89 5.16
N ARG A 21 -8.19 -4.56 5.16
CA ARG A 21 -7.83 -3.68 4.04
C ARG A 21 -8.43 -4.12 2.70
N ILE A 22 -9.65 -4.63 2.77
CA ILE A 22 -10.39 -5.15 1.62
C ILE A 22 -10.70 -4.04 0.59
N PRO A 23 -11.10 -2.82 1.00
CA PRO A 23 -11.29 -1.71 0.06
C PRO A 23 -10.03 -1.41 -0.78
N GLU A 24 -8.85 -1.39 -0.16
CA GLU A 24 -7.57 -1.13 -0.84
C GLU A 24 -7.20 -2.26 -1.79
N LEU A 25 -7.42 -3.52 -1.38
CA LEU A 25 -7.23 -4.67 -2.26
C LEU A 25 -8.10 -4.55 -3.52
N LEU A 26 -9.38 -4.20 -3.37
CA LEU A 26 -10.31 -4.02 -4.49
C LEU A 26 -9.91 -2.83 -5.37
N HIS A 27 -9.47 -1.72 -4.77
CA HIS A 27 -8.95 -0.56 -5.51
C HIS A 27 -7.73 -0.94 -6.37
N ASN A 28 -6.81 -1.73 -5.83
CA ASN A 28 -5.62 -2.19 -6.57
C ASN A 28 -5.99 -3.16 -7.69
N LEU A 29 -6.86 -4.13 -7.43
CA LEU A 29 -7.34 -5.08 -8.46
C LEU A 29 -8.03 -4.36 -9.61
N THR A 30 -8.91 -3.41 -9.29
CA THR A 30 -9.63 -2.62 -10.31
C THR A 30 -8.68 -1.72 -11.10
N SER A 31 -7.70 -1.10 -10.45
CA SER A 31 -6.64 -0.34 -11.13
C SER A 31 -5.84 -1.21 -12.10
N LEU A 32 -5.47 -2.43 -11.69
CA LEU A 32 -4.80 -3.40 -12.55
C LEU A 32 -5.64 -3.81 -13.76
N VAL A 33 -6.95 -4.00 -13.59
CA VAL A 33 -7.88 -4.30 -14.69
C VAL A 33 -7.96 -3.12 -15.67
N ILE A 34 -8.12 -1.89 -15.17
CA ILE A 34 -8.21 -0.68 -16.01
C ILE A 34 -6.92 -0.47 -16.80
N PHE A 35 -5.76 -0.67 -16.16
CA PHE A 35 -4.45 -0.49 -16.79
C PHE A 35 -4.18 -1.53 -17.87
N ASN A 36 -4.35 -2.82 -17.54
CA ASN A 36 -3.97 -3.93 -18.42
C ASN A 36 -5.04 -4.27 -19.48
N LYS A 37 -6.29 -3.83 -19.27
CA LYS A 37 -7.44 -4.08 -20.17
C LYS A 37 -7.52 -5.54 -20.66
N PRO A 38 -7.52 -6.53 -19.74
CA PRO A 38 -7.56 -7.94 -20.12
C PRO A 38 -8.88 -8.27 -20.82
N GLU A 39 -8.84 -9.25 -21.73
CA GLU A 39 -10.03 -9.74 -22.43
C GLU A 39 -11.07 -10.33 -21.46
N ASN A 40 -10.62 -10.97 -20.39
CA ASN A 40 -11.47 -11.48 -19.31
C ASN A 40 -11.05 -10.90 -17.94
N PRO A 41 -11.70 -9.80 -17.49
CA PRO A 41 -11.36 -9.11 -16.24
C PRO A 41 -11.50 -9.98 -14.98
N LEU A 42 -12.51 -10.84 -14.92
CA LEU A 42 -12.75 -11.69 -13.75
C LEU A 42 -11.65 -12.74 -13.61
N SER A 43 -11.34 -13.47 -14.68
CA SER A 43 -10.24 -14.44 -14.69
C SER A 43 -8.89 -13.79 -14.38
N TYR A 44 -8.67 -12.57 -14.87
CA TYR A 44 -7.47 -11.80 -14.56
C TYR A 44 -7.37 -11.46 -13.07
N MET A 45 -8.43 -10.92 -12.46
CA MET A 45 -8.44 -10.63 -11.01
C MET A 45 -8.25 -11.88 -10.16
N VAL A 46 -8.87 -13.01 -10.54
CA VAL A 46 -8.66 -14.30 -9.85
C VAL A 46 -7.19 -14.69 -9.88
N SER A 47 -6.53 -14.59 -11.04
CA SER A 47 -5.10 -14.92 -11.16
C SER A 47 -4.20 -14.05 -10.27
N ILE A 48 -4.54 -12.76 -10.10
CA ILE A 48 -3.83 -11.85 -9.19
C ILE A 48 -4.04 -12.29 -7.74
N LEU A 49 -5.28 -12.59 -7.34
CA LEU A 49 -5.60 -13.06 -5.99
C LEU A 49 -4.92 -14.40 -5.65
N GLU A 50 -4.81 -15.32 -6.62
CA GLU A 50 -4.09 -16.58 -6.46
C GLU A 50 -2.60 -16.35 -6.23
N ARG A 51 -1.98 -15.44 -6.99
CA ARG A 51 -0.58 -15.03 -6.80
C ARG A 51 -0.35 -14.36 -5.44
N LEU A 52 -1.27 -13.48 -5.02
CA LEU A 52 -1.22 -12.85 -3.68
C LEU A 52 -1.30 -13.89 -2.57
N LYS A 53 -2.23 -14.83 -2.69
CA LYS A 53 -2.38 -15.92 -1.71
C LYS A 53 -1.12 -16.76 -1.65
N ALA A 54 -0.49 -17.06 -2.79
CA ALA A 54 0.77 -17.79 -2.82
C ALA A 54 1.89 -16.99 -2.12
N ALA A 55 2.04 -15.71 -2.46
CA ALA A 55 3.05 -14.81 -1.88
C ALA A 55 2.91 -14.67 -0.36
N GLN A 56 1.66 -14.59 0.15
CA GLN A 56 1.37 -14.57 1.60
C GLN A 56 1.92 -15.79 2.35
N HIS A 57 2.03 -16.94 1.68
CA HIS A 57 2.60 -18.17 2.26
C HIS A 57 4.09 -18.34 1.94
N GLY A 58 4.77 -17.26 1.54
CA GLY A 58 6.20 -17.26 1.17
C GLY A 58 6.49 -17.96 -0.16
N ARG A 59 5.50 -18.07 -1.05
CA ARG A 59 5.63 -18.76 -2.34
C ARG A 59 5.28 -17.83 -3.51
N GLY A 60 6.29 -17.37 -4.24
CA GLY A 60 6.12 -16.59 -5.48
C GLY A 60 6.09 -15.07 -5.28
N ASP A 61 6.04 -14.36 -6.41
CA ASP A 61 6.20 -12.90 -6.46
C ASP A 61 4.91 -12.15 -6.12
N ASN A 62 5.04 -11.07 -5.36
CA ASN A 62 3.93 -10.17 -5.03
C ASN A 62 3.42 -9.46 -6.30
N PRO A 63 2.16 -9.68 -6.72
CA PRO A 63 1.62 -9.14 -7.96
C PRO A 63 1.13 -7.68 -7.86
N PHE A 64 1.32 -6.99 -6.73
CA PHE A 64 0.90 -5.60 -6.59
C PHE A 64 1.68 -4.64 -7.51
N ILE A 65 1.04 -3.52 -7.84
CA ILE A 65 1.56 -2.49 -8.77
C ILE A 65 2.88 -1.90 -8.30
N PHE A 66 3.05 -1.76 -6.98
CA PHE A 66 4.23 -1.12 -6.41
C PHE A 66 5.38 -2.11 -6.29
N THR A 67 6.35 -1.93 -7.18
CA THR A 67 7.66 -2.56 -7.12
C THR A 67 8.62 -1.73 -6.26
N LEU A 68 9.75 -2.32 -5.86
CA LEU A 68 10.84 -1.57 -5.23
C LEU A 68 11.22 -0.33 -6.06
N ALA A 69 11.24 -0.42 -7.39
CA ALA A 69 11.50 0.72 -8.27
C ALA A 69 10.43 1.84 -8.16
N ASN A 70 9.18 1.49 -7.85
CA ASN A 70 8.15 2.49 -7.57
C ASN A 70 8.36 3.17 -6.22
N ALA A 71 8.76 2.42 -5.18
CA ALA A 71 9.13 3.00 -3.88
C ALA A 71 10.35 3.94 -4.02
N GLU A 72 11.37 3.54 -4.77
CA GLU A 72 12.52 4.39 -5.09
C GLU A 72 12.08 5.67 -5.81
N SER A 73 11.16 5.56 -6.78
CA SER A 73 10.63 6.70 -7.52
C SER A 73 9.87 7.68 -6.62
N ILE A 74 9.08 7.17 -5.67
CA ILE A 74 8.39 8.00 -4.68
C ILE A 74 9.40 8.74 -3.80
N PHE A 75 10.45 8.06 -3.33
CA PHE A 75 11.50 8.71 -2.56
C PHE A 75 12.13 9.88 -3.34
N TYR A 76 12.52 9.65 -4.60
CA TYR A 76 13.11 10.70 -5.44
C TYR A 76 12.14 11.85 -5.72
N MET A 77 10.83 11.59 -5.80
CA MET A 77 9.80 12.63 -5.93
C MET A 77 9.70 13.49 -4.67
N LEU A 78 9.90 12.90 -3.49
CA LEU A 78 9.86 13.58 -2.20
C LEU A 78 11.15 14.33 -1.86
N ASP A 79 12.28 13.96 -2.48
CA ASP A 79 13.57 14.66 -2.41
C ASP A 79 13.97 15.33 -3.75
N PRO A 80 13.24 16.38 -4.18
CA PRO A 80 13.49 17.03 -5.47
C PRO A 80 14.87 17.70 -5.57
N ASN A 81 15.50 17.98 -4.43
CA ASN A 81 16.81 18.63 -4.35
C ASN A 81 17.96 17.61 -4.25
N MET A 82 17.69 16.31 -4.32
CA MET A 82 18.70 15.24 -4.24
C MET A 82 19.60 15.34 -3.00
N ARG A 83 19.02 15.70 -1.85
CA ARG A 83 19.72 15.80 -0.57
C ARG A 83 20.08 14.44 0.01
N GLY A 84 19.43 13.38 -0.44
CA GLY A 84 19.58 12.00 0.06
C GLY A 84 18.68 11.69 1.27
N TYR A 85 17.78 12.60 1.64
CA TYR A 85 16.86 12.42 2.77
C TYR A 85 15.53 13.15 2.55
N ILE A 86 14.48 12.65 3.22
CA ILE A 86 13.14 13.23 3.27
C ILE A 86 12.77 13.54 4.73
N THR A 87 11.77 14.40 4.93
CA THR A 87 11.22 14.68 6.26
C THR A 87 10.35 13.53 6.75
N TYR A 88 10.06 13.49 8.06
CA TYR A 88 9.13 12.50 8.63
C TYR A 88 7.73 12.57 8.02
N GLU A 89 7.22 13.77 7.74
CA GLU A 89 5.94 13.95 7.08
C GLU A 89 5.93 13.35 5.67
N GLN A 90 7.01 13.56 4.92
CA GLN A 90 7.18 12.97 3.58
C GLN A 90 7.34 11.45 3.64
N TYR A 91 8.09 10.92 4.60
CA TYR A 91 8.24 9.49 4.85
C TYR A 91 6.87 8.84 5.08
N LYS A 92 6.08 9.38 6.01
CA LYS A 92 4.72 8.90 6.30
C LYS A 92 3.86 8.95 5.04
N HIS A 93 3.85 10.08 4.32
CA HIS A 93 3.02 10.23 3.13
C HIS A 93 3.43 9.29 1.99
N GLY A 94 4.74 9.05 1.82
CA GLY A 94 5.27 8.11 0.83
C GLY A 94 4.85 6.67 1.12
N LEU A 95 4.94 6.25 2.38
CA LEU A 95 4.47 4.92 2.81
C LEU A 95 2.95 4.79 2.65
N GLU A 96 2.18 5.81 3.03
CA GLU A 96 0.72 5.83 2.80
C GLU A 96 0.37 5.73 1.31
N THR A 97 1.15 6.36 0.42
CA THR A 97 0.98 6.28 -1.04
C THR A 97 1.24 4.88 -1.58
N LEU A 98 2.16 4.15 -0.96
CA LEU A 98 2.42 2.73 -1.22
C LEU A 98 1.38 1.80 -0.56
N GLY A 99 0.46 2.37 0.23
CA GLY A 99 -0.52 1.62 0.99
C GLY A 99 0.10 0.92 2.21
N ILE A 100 1.12 1.49 2.84
CA ILE A 100 1.75 0.98 4.06
C ILE A 100 1.28 1.86 5.23
N SER A 101 0.53 1.24 6.15
CA SER A 101 -0.09 1.92 7.30
C SER A 101 0.51 1.53 8.64
N GLU A 102 1.26 0.43 8.68
CA GLU A 102 2.06 0.00 9.83
C GLU A 102 3.53 0.17 9.45
N PHE A 103 4.23 1.07 10.13
CA PHE A 103 5.64 1.41 9.90
C PHE A 103 6.25 1.95 11.19
N ASP A 104 7.58 1.99 11.28
CA ASP A 104 8.27 2.57 12.44
C ASP A 104 7.95 4.07 12.58
N ILE A 105 7.40 4.45 13.74
CA ILE A 105 7.09 5.84 14.11
C ILE A 105 8.33 6.59 14.64
N MET A 106 9.42 5.88 14.94
CA MET A 106 10.70 6.42 15.38
C MET A 106 11.86 5.96 14.47
N PRO A 107 11.75 6.14 13.14
CA PRO A 107 12.73 5.62 12.21
C PRO A 107 14.10 6.29 12.39
N ARG A 108 15.16 5.60 11.96
CA ARG A 108 16.53 6.15 11.96
C ARG A 108 16.54 7.51 11.22
N GLY A 109 17.02 8.56 11.87
CA GLY A 109 17.09 9.92 11.32
C GLY A 109 15.92 10.86 11.66
N VAL A 110 14.85 10.35 12.30
CA VAL A 110 13.68 11.17 12.69
C VAL A 110 14.04 12.37 13.57
N GLY A 111 15.01 12.21 14.48
CA GLY A 111 15.44 13.28 15.39
C GLY A 111 16.08 14.49 14.68
N GLN A 112 16.58 14.31 13.46
CA GLN A 112 17.11 15.39 12.60
C GLN A 112 16.12 15.75 11.49
N ASN A 113 14.94 15.13 11.47
CA ASN A 113 13.95 15.21 10.39
C ASN A 113 14.57 14.87 9.02
N ALA A 114 15.48 13.91 9.00
CA ALA A 114 16.26 13.49 7.84
C ALA A 114 16.28 11.97 7.73
N ILE A 115 15.26 11.40 7.09
CA ILE A 115 15.10 9.97 6.86
C ILE A 115 15.67 9.63 5.50
N THR A 116 16.63 8.70 5.46
CA THR A 116 17.34 8.36 4.22
C THR A 116 16.54 7.40 3.34
N LYS A 117 16.97 7.26 2.08
CA LYS A 117 16.38 6.28 1.14
C LYS A 117 16.42 4.86 1.69
N GLU A 118 17.52 4.45 2.31
CA GLU A 118 17.66 3.11 2.92
C GLU A 118 16.54 2.88 3.95
N VAL A 119 16.37 3.83 4.88
CA VAL A 119 15.37 3.71 5.95
C VAL A 119 13.93 3.73 5.42
N PHE A 120 13.66 4.51 4.36
CA PHE A 120 12.35 4.50 3.70
C PHE A 120 12.09 3.16 2.99
N LEU A 121 13.10 2.58 2.35
CA LEU A 121 12.97 1.30 1.62
C LEU A 121 12.94 0.08 2.52
N ASP A 122 13.50 0.14 3.73
CA ASP A 122 13.37 -0.94 4.72
C ASP A 122 11.89 -1.22 5.08
N GLU A 123 11.02 -0.21 4.92
CA GLU A 123 9.58 -0.28 5.19
C GLU A 123 8.74 -0.56 3.92
N ALA A 124 9.30 -0.29 2.72
CA ALA A 124 8.57 -0.22 1.44
C ALA A 124 8.71 -1.45 0.54
#